data_AF-A0A0M8RR59-F1
#
_entry.id   AF-A0A0M8RR59-F1
#
_cell.length_a   1.000
_cell.length_b   1.000
_cell.length_c   1.000
_cell.angle_alpha   90.00
_cell.angle_beta   90.00
_cell.angle_gamma   90.00
#
_symmetry.space_group_name_H-M   'P 1'
#
loop_
_entity.id
_entity.type
_entity.pdbx_description
1 polymer ?
#
loop_
_entity_poly.entity_id
_entity_poly.type
_entity_poly.pdbx_seq_one_letter_code
_entity_poly.pdbx_strand_id
1 'polypeptide(L)'
;MTPALYTSPAGLWHAGRYRTARGEIEVPALWGRPTDVVAHLMDWVHQHVRKALPDERWMRTRFLKRSVPDILAEGTTYCLRPCAERTLVAATLLSLHGFRHRIVTHERRLAGLGPPSGHLAIEFDTEHGPYWFDFGTWESKFFAGTYTFRQEIGRTTAVERVRSPFGQDTLHTAFCDLMPLLPSQVTAADLEQGKEWFIRKELPHARPRHLSDRVVFSKEASRYTPRWQRLGLPEPDGPASDGTGWTS
;
A
#
# COMPACT_ATOMS: atom_id res chain seq x y z
N MET A 1 -9.08 -0.30 -30.11
CA MET A 1 -7.76 0.30 -29.81
C MET A 1 -7.02 -0.63 -28.87
N THR A 2 -6.00 -1.32 -29.36
CA THR A 2 -5.19 -2.26 -28.60
C THR A 2 -4.28 -1.49 -27.65
N PRO A 3 -4.19 -1.80 -26.34
CA PRO A 3 -3.26 -1.13 -25.46
C PRO A 3 -1.84 -1.46 -25.90
N ALA A 4 -1.06 -0.45 -26.27
CA ALA A 4 0.35 -0.63 -26.57
C ALA A 4 1.07 -1.13 -25.30
N LEU A 5 1.51 -2.40 -25.34
CA LEU A 5 2.42 -3.00 -24.38
C LEU A 5 3.61 -2.06 -24.20
N TYR A 6 3.79 -1.55 -22.99
CA TYR A 6 4.99 -0.79 -22.66
C TYR A 6 6.12 -1.79 -22.43
N THR A 7 6.91 -2.02 -23.47
CA THR A 7 8.20 -2.68 -23.36
C THR A 7 9.22 -1.61 -22.96
N SER A 8 9.63 -1.60 -21.69
CA SER A 8 10.94 -1.03 -21.38
C SER A 8 11.96 -1.83 -22.22
N PRO A 9 12.76 -1.20 -23.10
CA PRO A 9 13.56 -1.94 -24.09
C PRO A 9 14.61 -2.89 -23.50
N ALA A 10 14.80 -2.92 -22.17
CA ALA A 10 15.85 -3.71 -21.52
C ALA A 10 15.46 -4.41 -20.20
N GLY A 11 14.24 -4.26 -19.66
CA GLY A 11 13.86 -4.91 -18.39
C GLY A 11 14.74 -4.55 -17.17
N LEU A 12 15.49 -3.44 -17.28
CA LEU A 12 16.36 -2.89 -16.25
C LEU A 12 15.79 -1.51 -15.87
N TRP A 13 15.32 -1.37 -14.64
CA TRP A 13 14.94 -0.08 -14.07
C TRP A 13 15.96 0.29 -12.99
N HIS A 14 16.66 1.39 -13.20
CA HIS A 14 17.81 1.74 -12.37
C HIS A 14 17.38 2.15 -10.96
N ALA A 15 18.22 1.84 -9.96
CA ALA A 15 18.14 2.50 -8.65
C ALA A 15 18.17 4.00 -8.89
N GLY A 16 17.25 4.71 -8.26
CA GLY A 16 17.12 6.14 -8.41
C GLY A 16 17.22 6.80 -7.06
N ARG A 17 18.10 7.79 -6.97
CA ARG A 17 18.03 8.81 -5.93
C ARG A 17 17.27 9.99 -6.51
N TYR A 18 16.06 10.20 -6.03
CA TYR A 18 15.21 11.28 -6.49
C TYR A 18 15.37 12.45 -5.53
N ARG A 19 16.02 13.51 -6.00
CA ARG A 19 16.19 14.73 -5.21
C ARG A 19 14.86 15.47 -5.15
N THR A 20 14.41 15.75 -3.95
CA THR A 20 13.18 16.48 -3.68
C THR A 20 13.49 17.76 -2.93
N ALA A 21 12.54 18.70 -2.87
CA ALA A 21 12.70 19.96 -2.13
C ALA A 21 12.95 19.76 -0.62
N ARG A 22 12.62 18.57 -0.08
CA ARG A 22 12.78 18.22 1.34
C ARG A 22 13.87 17.18 1.61
N GLY A 23 14.61 16.74 0.60
CA GLY A 23 15.66 15.71 0.74
C GLY A 23 15.70 14.73 -0.41
N GLU A 24 16.63 13.78 -0.34
CA GLU A 24 16.79 12.72 -1.34
C GLU A 24 15.94 11.51 -0.95
N ILE A 25 15.11 11.01 -1.86
CA ILE A 25 14.41 9.73 -1.70
C ILE A 25 15.23 8.66 -2.41
N GLU A 26 15.65 7.65 -1.67
CA GLU A 26 16.20 6.44 -2.24
C GLU A 26 15.08 5.50 -2.67
N VAL A 27 15.08 5.14 -3.95
CA VAL A 27 14.13 4.20 -4.54
C VAL A 27 14.89 2.92 -4.87
N PRO A 28 14.33 1.73 -4.56
CA PRO A 28 15.01 0.47 -4.86
C PRO A 28 15.31 0.36 -6.36
N ALA A 29 16.45 -0.23 -6.71
CA ALA A 29 16.62 -0.71 -8.07
C ALA A 29 15.57 -1.78 -8.35
N LEU A 30 14.88 -1.67 -9.49
CA LEU A 30 13.87 -2.63 -9.91
C LEU A 30 14.36 -3.29 -11.20
N TRP A 31 14.45 -4.61 -11.26
CA TRP A 31 14.87 -5.29 -12.49
C TRP A 31 14.16 -6.63 -12.63
N GLY A 32 14.03 -7.10 -13.88
CA GLY A 32 13.45 -8.40 -14.18
C GLY A 32 12.06 -8.32 -14.80
N ARG A 33 11.23 -9.34 -14.58
CA ARG A 33 9.88 -9.36 -15.12
C ARG A 33 8.97 -8.44 -14.31
N PRO A 34 7.90 -7.87 -14.89
CA PRO A 34 6.94 -7.04 -14.16
C PRO A 34 6.45 -7.64 -12.83
N THR A 35 6.23 -8.96 -12.79
CA THR A 35 5.79 -9.68 -11.59
C THR A 35 6.89 -9.80 -10.53
N ASP A 36 8.16 -9.93 -10.93
CA ASP A 36 9.31 -9.94 -10.02
C ASP A 36 9.55 -8.53 -9.43
N VAL A 37 9.38 -7.50 -10.26
CA VAL A 37 9.46 -6.09 -9.86
C VAL A 37 8.42 -5.76 -8.80
N VAL A 38 7.16 -6.14 -9.02
CA VAL A 38 6.08 -5.89 -8.06
C VAL A 38 6.28 -6.67 -6.77
N ALA A 39 6.69 -7.94 -6.85
CA ALA A 39 7.00 -8.73 -5.66
C ALA A 39 8.13 -8.10 -4.83
N HIS A 40 9.20 -7.64 -5.48
CA HIS A 40 10.29 -6.92 -4.81
C HIS A 40 9.82 -5.60 -4.20
N LEU A 41 9.02 -4.82 -4.94
CA LEU A 41 8.47 -3.56 -4.45
C LEU A 41 7.59 -3.77 -3.22
N MET A 42 6.72 -4.78 -3.22
CA MET A 42 5.88 -5.10 -2.08
C MET A 42 6.73 -5.45 -0.84
N ASP A 43 7.73 -6.32 -0.99
CA ASP A 43 8.67 -6.65 0.09
C ASP A 43 9.40 -5.40 0.60
N TRP A 44 9.88 -4.56 -0.32
CA TRP A 44 10.56 -3.31 0.02
C TRP A 44 9.65 -2.36 0.82
N VAL A 45 8.40 -2.15 0.37
CA VAL A 45 7.43 -1.29 1.07
C VAL A 45 7.10 -1.83 2.46
N HIS A 46 7.02 -3.15 2.64
CA HIS A 46 6.84 -3.75 3.97
C HIS A 46 8.00 -3.42 4.91
N GLN A 47 9.23 -3.52 4.40
CA GLN A 47 10.44 -3.26 5.19
C GLN A 47 10.61 -1.77 5.53
N HIS A 48 10.23 -0.88 4.61
CA HIS A 48 10.48 0.57 4.76
C HIS A 48 9.27 1.33 5.32
N VAL A 49 8.06 0.81 5.22
CA VAL A 49 6.83 1.43 5.76
C VAL A 49 6.15 0.45 6.69
N ARG A 50 6.70 0.35 7.91
CA ARG A 50 6.31 -0.64 8.90
C ARG A 50 5.00 -0.25 9.60
N LYS A 51 4.22 -1.23 10.01
CA LYS A 51 3.05 -0.96 10.85
C LYS A 51 3.50 -0.45 12.22
N ALA A 52 2.74 0.49 12.76
CA ALA A 52 2.93 1.02 14.10
C ALA A 52 1.58 1.14 14.83
N LEU A 53 1.67 1.22 16.16
CA LEU A 53 0.59 1.60 17.06
C LEU A 53 0.82 3.07 17.49
N PRO A 54 0.47 4.05 16.64
CA PRO A 54 0.66 5.46 16.95
C PRO A 54 -0.25 5.90 18.09
N ASP A 55 0.11 7.02 18.74
CA ASP A 55 -0.79 7.68 19.67
C ASP A 55 -1.88 8.50 18.93
N GLU A 56 -2.86 8.98 19.70
CA GLU A 56 -3.95 9.80 19.16
C GLU A 56 -3.43 11.08 18.48
N ARG A 57 -2.39 11.72 19.06
CA ARG A 57 -1.81 12.93 18.51
C ARG A 57 -1.28 12.69 17.10
N TRP A 58 -0.48 11.65 16.92
CA TRP A 58 0.07 11.25 15.64
C TRP A 58 -1.05 10.93 14.65
N MET A 59 -2.08 10.19 15.06
CA MET A 59 -3.22 9.88 14.19
C MET A 59 -3.92 11.14 13.68
N ARG A 60 -4.10 12.17 14.51
CA ARG A 60 -4.76 13.43 14.11
C ARG A 60 -3.93 14.28 13.15
N THR A 61 -2.61 14.33 13.39
CA THR A 61 -1.70 15.26 12.70
C THR A 61 -0.92 14.66 11.55
N ARG A 62 -0.74 13.33 11.51
CA ARG A 62 0.14 12.66 10.54
C ARG A 62 -0.60 11.67 9.65
N PHE A 63 -1.46 10.82 10.19
CA PHE A 63 -2.12 9.79 9.37
C PHE A 63 -2.91 10.40 8.20
N LEU A 64 -2.63 9.91 6.98
CA LEU A 64 -3.20 10.40 5.69
C LEU A 64 -2.82 11.85 5.30
N LYS A 65 -2.09 12.58 6.16
CA LYS A 65 -1.65 13.96 5.93
C LYS A 65 -0.18 14.09 5.53
N ARG A 66 0.49 12.94 5.36
CA ARG A 66 1.90 12.86 4.98
C ARG A 66 2.05 12.66 3.48
N SER A 67 3.09 13.27 2.92
CA SER A 67 3.58 12.98 1.57
C SER A 67 4.40 11.68 1.54
N VAL A 68 4.70 11.15 0.35
CA VAL A 68 5.57 9.96 0.20
C VAL A 68 6.95 10.14 0.88
N PRO A 69 7.70 11.25 0.68
CA PRO A 69 8.95 11.45 1.40
C PRO A 69 8.77 11.47 2.92
N ASP A 70 7.69 12.07 3.44
CA ASP A 70 7.44 12.10 4.89
C ASP A 70 7.14 10.68 5.43
N ILE A 71 6.38 9.87 4.68
CA ILE A 71 6.08 8.47 5.02
C ILE A 71 7.36 7.64 5.06
N LEU A 72 8.23 7.79 4.05
CA LEU A 72 9.50 7.07 3.96
C LEU A 72 10.50 7.50 5.03
N ALA A 73 10.56 8.79 5.36
CA ALA A 73 11.44 9.30 6.40
C ALA A 73 11.05 8.80 7.81
N GLU A 74 9.75 8.72 8.10
CA GLU A 74 9.26 8.14 9.37
C GLU A 74 9.27 6.61 9.37
N GLY A 75 9.22 6.00 8.20
CA GLY A 75 9.25 4.55 7.99
C GLY A 75 8.09 3.79 8.63
N THR A 76 6.95 4.45 8.86
CA THR A 76 5.81 3.89 9.59
C THR A 76 4.44 4.27 9.02
N THR A 77 3.45 3.39 9.25
CA THR A 77 2.02 3.60 8.94
C THR A 77 1.13 3.00 10.04
N TYR A 78 -0.15 3.38 10.06
CA TYR A 78 -1.10 2.85 11.03
C TYR A 78 -1.44 1.37 10.78
N CYS A 79 -1.31 0.53 11.82
CA CYS A 79 -1.42 -0.92 11.69
C CYS A 79 -2.78 -1.43 11.18
N LEU A 80 -3.88 -0.76 11.53
CA LEU A 80 -5.23 -1.21 11.15
C LEU A 80 -5.64 -0.76 9.75
N ARG A 81 -5.02 0.29 9.20
CA ARG A 81 -5.28 0.79 7.83
C ARG A 81 -3.99 1.16 7.10
N PRO A 82 -3.10 0.19 6.86
CA PRO A 82 -1.84 0.44 6.17
C PRO A 82 -2.04 0.70 4.67
N CYS A 83 -3.20 0.30 4.11
CA CYS A 83 -3.44 0.27 2.68
C CYS A 83 -3.26 1.63 2.00
N ALA A 84 -3.73 2.71 2.61
CA ALA A 84 -3.67 4.04 2.00
C ALA A 84 -2.23 4.50 1.72
N GLU A 85 -1.40 4.52 2.76
CA GLU A 85 -0.03 5.05 2.68
C GLU A 85 0.91 4.08 1.96
N ARG A 86 0.78 2.76 2.18
CA ARG A 86 1.61 1.77 1.46
C ARG A 86 1.28 1.71 -0.03
N THR A 87 0.00 1.75 -0.40
CA THR A 87 -0.39 1.81 -1.82
C THR A 87 0.08 3.11 -2.47
N LEU A 88 0.00 4.25 -1.76
CA LEU A 88 0.53 5.52 -2.26
C LEU A 88 2.04 5.44 -2.53
N VAL A 89 2.81 4.92 -1.58
CA VAL A 89 4.26 4.72 -1.75
C VAL A 89 4.53 3.80 -2.95
N ALA A 90 3.93 2.61 -2.97
CA ALA A 90 4.15 1.66 -4.06
C ALA A 90 3.80 2.23 -5.43
N ALA A 91 2.65 2.88 -5.56
CA ALA A 91 2.21 3.47 -6.82
C ALA A 91 3.15 4.60 -7.29
N THR A 92 3.61 5.43 -6.35
CA THR A 92 4.58 6.49 -6.67
C THR A 92 5.89 5.91 -7.17
N LEU A 93 6.42 4.88 -6.50
CA LEU A 93 7.66 4.22 -6.92
C LEU A 93 7.49 3.57 -8.30
N LEU A 94 6.38 2.88 -8.56
CA LEU A 94 6.07 2.34 -9.89
C LEU A 94 6.08 3.44 -10.96
N SER A 95 5.43 4.57 -10.70
CA SER A 95 5.42 5.71 -11.65
C SER A 95 6.80 6.31 -11.89
N LEU A 96 7.62 6.46 -10.84
CA LEU A 96 8.99 6.97 -10.96
C LEU A 96 9.89 6.06 -11.81
N HIS A 97 9.60 4.75 -11.84
CA HIS A 97 10.24 3.79 -12.73
C HIS A 97 9.55 3.65 -14.09
N GLY A 98 8.56 4.49 -14.41
CA GLY A 98 7.84 4.43 -15.69
C GLY A 98 6.93 3.20 -15.84
N PHE A 99 6.60 2.52 -14.74
CA PHE A 99 5.74 1.36 -14.76
C PHE A 99 4.27 1.78 -14.85
N ARG A 100 3.61 1.42 -15.95
CA ARG A 100 2.20 1.74 -16.17
C ARG A 100 1.32 0.88 -15.26
N HIS A 101 0.49 1.54 -14.47
CA HIS A 101 -0.45 0.88 -13.57
C HIS A 101 -1.73 1.70 -13.38
N ARG A 102 -2.74 1.05 -12.84
CA ARG A 102 -4.02 1.62 -12.46
C ARG A 102 -4.19 1.57 -10.95
N ILE A 103 -4.78 2.61 -10.40
CA ILE A 103 -5.28 2.59 -9.03
C ILE A 103 -6.72 2.07 -9.09
N VAL A 104 -6.98 1.06 -8.26
CA VAL A 104 -8.32 0.56 -8.02
C VAL A 104 -8.79 1.12 -6.69
N THR A 105 -9.87 1.88 -6.72
CA THR A 105 -10.57 2.33 -5.51
C THR A 105 -11.77 1.40 -5.30
N HIS A 106 -11.90 0.88 -4.08
CA HIS A 106 -13.04 0.08 -3.66
C HIS A 106 -13.64 0.70 -2.41
N GLU A 107 -14.93 1.00 -2.47
CA GLU A 107 -15.68 1.52 -1.33
C GLU A 107 -16.51 0.43 -0.66
N ARG A 108 -16.29 0.29 0.64
CA ARG A 108 -17.05 -0.61 1.50
C ARG A 108 -17.90 0.17 2.47
N ARG A 109 -19.15 -0.27 2.60
CA ARG A 109 -20.01 0.10 3.73
C ARG A 109 -20.40 -1.18 4.46
N LEU A 110 -19.82 -1.36 5.64
CA LEU A 110 -20.17 -2.47 6.52
C LEU A 110 -21.35 -2.03 7.39
N ALA A 111 -22.46 -2.78 7.34
CA ALA A 111 -23.64 -2.48 8.16
C ALA A 111 -23.26 -2.51 9.65
N GLY A 112 -23.56 -1.43 10.38
CA GLY A 112 -23.21 -1.30 11.81
C GLY A 112 -21.75 -0.93 12.11
N LEU A 113 -20.90 -0.78 11.09
CA LEU A 113 -19.46 -0.51 11.25
C LEU A 113 -19.07 0.80 10.55
N GLY A 114 -19.18 1.91 11.29
CA GLY A 114 -18.58 3.21 10.95
C GLY A 114 -19.07 3.87 9.66
N PRO A 115 -18.44 5.01 9.28
CA PRO A 115 -18.66 5.64 7.98
C PRO A 115 -18.12 4.77 6.82
N PRO A 116 -18.54 5.03 5.56
CA PRO A 116 -17.95 4.38 4.39
C PRO A 116 -16.43 4.47 4.43
N SER A 117 -15.75 3.38 4.04
CA SER A 117 -14.29 3.38 3.95
C SER A 117 -13.83 2.95 2.58
N GLY A 118 -12.80 3.62 2.08
CA GLY A 118 -12.09 3.23 0.86
C GLY A 118 -10.97 2.23 1.16
N HIS A 119 -10.77 1.30 0.23
CA HIS A 119 -9.57 0.49 0.08
C HIS A 119 -8.93 0.78 -1.27
N LEU A 120 -7.60 0.69 -1.31
CA LEU A 120 -6.82 0.92 -2.53
C LEU A 120 -6.04 -0.33 -2.88
N ALA A 121 -6.09 -0.69 -4.16
CA ALA A 121 -5.24 -1.69 -4.77
C ALA A 121 -4.60 -1.13 -6.04
N ILE A 122 -3.59 -1.82 -6.55
CA ILE A 122 -2.91 -1.51 -7.80
C ILE A 122 -3.14 -2.64 -8.77
N GLU A 123 -3.52 -2.29 -10.00
CA GLU A 123 -3.60 -3.20 -11.14
C GLU A 123 -2.57 -2.83 -12.20
N PHE A 124 -2.06 -3.82 -12.90
CA PHE A 124 -1.17 -3.60 -14.04
C PHE A 124 -1.31 -4.73 -15.05
N ASP A 125 -0.99 -4.42 -16.30
CA ASP A 125 -1.03 -5.39 -17.40
C ASP A 125 0.40 -5.82 -17.75
N THR A 126 0.59 -7.12 -17.97
CA THR A 126 1.82 -7.71 -18.49
C THR A 126 1.54 -8.44 -19.79
N GLU A 127 2.58 -8.96 -20.45
CA GLU A 127 2.42 -9.86 -21.61
C GLU A 127 1.66 -11.16 -21.29
N HIS A 128 1.61 -11.57 -20.02
CA HIS A 128 0.91 -12.78 -19.56
C HIS A 128 -0.50 -12.50 -19.03
N GLY A 129 -0.95 -11.24 -19.08
CA GLY A 129 -2.27 -10.82 -18.63
C GLY A 129 -2.23 -9.82 -17.47
N PRO A 130 -3.41 -9.49 -16.92
CA PRO A 130 -3.54 -8.55 -15.82
C PRO A 130 -3.12 -9.19 -14.49
N TYR A 131 -2.59 -8.36 -13.60
CA TYR A 131 -2.27 -8.70 -12.23
C TYR A 131 -2.69 -7.57 -11.30
N TRP A 132 -2.87 -7.89 -10.03
CA TRP A 132 -3.14 -6.89 -9.00
C TRP A 132 -2.43 -7.19 -7.70
N PHE A 133 -2.16 -6.14 -6.94
CA PHE A 133 -1.71 -6.25 -5.57
C PHE A 133 -2.32 -5.21 -4.65
N ASP A 134 -2.37 -5.52 -3.37
CA ASP A 134 -2.80 -4.60 -2.32
C ASP A 134 -2.04 -4.80 -1.00
N PHE A 135 -2.19 -3.84 -0.09
CA PHE A 135 -1.63 -3.90 1.25
C PHE A 135 -2.76 -3.99 2.28
N GLY A 136 -3.18 -5.20 2.64
CA GLY A 136 -4.23 -5.39 3.63
C GLY A 136 -3.77 -5.22 5.07
N THR A 137 -4.74 -5.16 5.99
CA THR A 137 -4.51 -5.07 7.44
C THR A 137 -3.80 -6.30 8.01
N TRP A 138 -3.93 -7.46 7.38
CA TRP A 138 -3.32 -8.71 7.86
C TRP A 138 -2.43 -9.35 6.79
N GLU A 139 -2.79 -9.16 5.53
CA GLU A 139 -2.16 -9.79 4.39
C GLU A 139 -2.01 -8.77 3.28
N SER A 140 -0.84 -8.68 2.70
CA SER A 140 -0.64 -8.03 1.41
C SER A 140 -0.67 -9.09 0.33
N LYS A 141 -1.42 -8.84 -0.74
CA LYS A 141 -1.77 -9.87 -1.72
C LYS A 141 -1.20 -9.53 -3.07
N PHE A 142 -0.69 -10.53 -3.79
CA PHE A 142 -0.34 -10.43 -5.20
C PHE A 142 -0.93 -11.60 -5.99
N PHE A 143 -1.82 -11.29 -6.93
CA PHE A 143 -2.66 -12.25 -7.64
C PHE A 143 -2.71 -11.95 -9.14
N ALA A 144 -2.85 -13.00 -9.94
CA ALA A 144 -3.20 -12.88 -11.35
C ALA A 144 -4.67 -12.50 -11.51
N GLY A 145 -5.00 -11.84 -12.62
CA GLY A 145 -6.33 -11.35 -12.94
C GLY A 145 -6.51 -9.86 -12.64
N THR A 146 -7.75 -9.40 -12.76
CA THR A 146 -8.16 -8.08 -12.28
C THR A 146 -8.53 -8.16 -10.81
N TYR A 147 -8.42 -7.02 -10.11
CA TYR A 147 -8.76 -6.92 -8.69
C TYR A 147 -10.20 -7.38 -8.46
N THR A 148 -10.33 -8.38 -7.59
CA THR A 148 -11.60 -8.94 -7.13
C THR A 148 -11.61 -8.89 -5.60
N PHE A 149 -12.72 -8.44 -5.02
CA PHE A 149 -12.91 -8.42 -3.57
C PHE A 149 -13.83 -9.59 -3.18
N ARG A 150 -13.69 -10.12 -1.95
CA ARG A 150 -14.59 -11.16 -1.44
C ARG A 150 -15.98 -10.59 -1.15
N GLN A 151 -17.02 -11.24 -1.65
CA GLN A 151 -18.44 -10.85 -1.57
C GLN A 151 -19.05 -10.79 -0.15
N GLU A 152 -18.33 -11.19 0.90
CA GLU A 152 -18.82 -11.18 2.29
C GLU A 152 -18.95 -9.78 2.91
N ILE A 153 -18.60 -8.72 2.17
CA ILE A 153 -18.77 -7.32 2.60
C ILE A 153 -20.21 -6.89 2.28
N GLY A 154 -20.99 -6.59 3.32
CA GLY A 154 -22.45 -6.38 3.28
C GLY A 154 -22.99 -5.35 2.26
N ARG A 155 -22.15 -4.51 1.64
CA ARG A 155 -22.45 -3.80 0.39
C ARG A 155 -21.17 -3.22 -0.22
N THR A 156 -20.90 -3.51 -1.48
CA THR A 156 -19.94 -2.76 -2.30
C THR A 156 -20.68 -1.67 -3.03
N THR A 157 -20.25 -0.43 -2.88
CA THR A 157 -20.92 0.73 -3.49
C THR A 157 -20.29 1.13 -4.82
N ALA A 158 -18.97 0.99 -4.98
CA ALA A 158 -18.28 1.27 -6.23
C ALA A 158 -16.92 0.54 -6.30
N VAL A 159 -16.52 0.16 -7.51
CA VAL A 159 -15.14 -0.23 -7.86
C VAL A 159 -14.74 0.55 -9.10
N GLU A 160 -13.76 1.43 -8.97
CA GLU A 160 -13.33 2.30 -10.06
C GLU A 160 -11.85 2.09 -10.36
N ARG A 161 -11.48 2.27 -11.64
CA ARG A 161 -10.12 2.08 -12.13
C ARG A 161 -9.67 3.32 -12.87
N VAL A 162 -8.62 3.95 -12.38
CA VAL A 162 -7.99 5.10 -13.07
C VAL A 162 -6.53 4.87 -13.30
N ARG A 163 -6.02 5.48 -14.38
CA ARG A 163 -4.57 5.64 -14.55
C ARG A 163 -4.03 6.35 -13.33
N SER A 164 -2.92 5.83 -12.82
CA SER A 164 -2.28 6.40 -11.64
C SER A 164 -1.98 7.88 -11.85
N PRO A 165 -2.49 8.78 -11.00
CA PRO A 165 -2.10 10.19 -11.00
C PRO A 165 -0.75 10.39 -10.30
N PHE A 166 -0.16 9.32 -9.77
CA PHE A 166 1.05 9.39 -8.97
C PHE A 166 2.29 9.49 -9.85
N GLY A 167 3.28 10.26 -9.41
CA GLY A 167 4.52 10.51 -10.14
C GLY A 167 5.34 11.61 -9.47
N GLN A 168 6.28 12.18 -10.22
CA GLN A 168 7.16 13.22 -9.71
C GLN A 168 6.39 14.46 -9.21
N ASP A 169 5.32 14.84 -9.91
CA ASP A 169 4.54 16.05 -9.61
C ASP A 169 3.66 15.93 -8.36
N THR A 170 3.29 14.70 -8.00
CA THR A 170 2.41 14.40 -6.84
C THR A 170 3.17 13.84 -5.65
N LEU A 171 4.50 13.74 -5.76
CA LEU A 171 5.39 13.19 -4.74
C LEU A 171 5.23 13.89 -3.38
N HIS A 172 4.99 15.21 -3.41
CA HIS A 172 4.86 16.05 -2.23
C HIS A 172 3.43 16.26 -1.74
N THR A 173 2.45 15.64 -2.41
CA THR A 173 1.04 15.80 -2.07
C THR A 173 0.66 14.78 -1.01
N ALA A 174 -0.07 15.22 0.02
CA ALA A 174 -0.56 14.31 1.05
C ALA A 174 -1.64 13.39 0.49
N PHE A 175 -1.79 12.19 1.09
CA PHE A 175 -2.81 11.24 0.65
C PHE A 175 -4.22 11.84 0.61
N CYS A 176 -4.62 12.60 1.65
CA CYS A 176 -5.93 13.24 1.70
C CYS A 176 -6.19 14.21 0.55
N ASP A 177 -5.14 14.85 0.02
CA ASP A 177 -5.24 15.82 -1.08
C ASP A 177 -5.21 15.13 -2.45
N LEU A 178 -4.71 13.88 -2.50
CA LEU A 178 -4.72 13.04 -3.71
C LEU A 178 -6.04 12.30 -3.90
N MET A 179 -6.78 12.05 -2.82
CA MET A 179 -8.04 11.32 -2.86
C MET A 179 -9.10 11.94 -3.80
N PRO A 180 -9.27 13.28 -3.89
CA PRO A 180 -10.16 13.88 -4.89
C PRO A 180 -9.78 13.60 -6.35
N LEU A 181 -8.53 13.22 -6.62
CA LEU A 181 -8.07 12.83 -7.96
C LEU A 181 -8.40 11.37 -8.30
N LEU A 182 -8.80 10.60 -7.30
CA LEU A 182 -9.27 9.23 -7.48
C LEU A 182 -10.79 9.23 -7.60
N PRO A 183 -11.37 8.42 -8.50
CA PRO A 183 -12.81 8.25 -8.61
C PRO A 183 -13.30 7.52 -7.36
N SER A 184 -13.72 8.29 -6.37
CA SER A 184 -14.28 7.83 -5.11
C SER A 184 -15.43 8.76 -4.74
N GLN A 185 -16.54 8.19 -4.32
CA GLN A 185 -17.62 8.88 -3.63
C GLN A 185 -17.21 9.26 -2.19
N VAL A 186 -16.11 8.70 -1.66
CA VAL A 186 -15.54 9.12 -0.36
C VAL A 186 -14.94 10.52 -0.51
N THR A 187 -15.57 11.48 0.14
CA THR A 187 -15.11 12.88 0.18
C THR A 187 -13.97 13.06 1.20
N ALA A 188 -13.29 14.21 1.15
CA ALA A 188 -12.33 14.59 2.18
C ALA A 188 -12.97 14.64 3.58
N ALA A 189 -14.25 15.06 3.67
CA ALA A 189 -15.00 15.07 4.92
C ALA A 189 -15.26 13.65 5.45
N ASP A 190 -15.57 12.69 4.57
CA ASP A 190 -15.75 11.28 4.95
C ASP A 190 -14.44 10.66 5.44
N LEU A 191 -13.29 11.03 4.84
CA LEU A 191 -11.97 10.59 5.31
C LEU A 191 -11.65 11.13 6.71
N GLU A 192 -11.93 12.41 6.96
CA GLU A 192 -11.73 13.01 8.28
C GLU A 192 -12.69 12.39 9.31
N GLN A 193 -13.97 12.18 8.98
CA GLN A 193 -14.92 11.47 9.84
C GLN A 193 -14.47 10.03 10.11
N GLY A 194 -14.00 9.33 9.08
CA GLY A 194 -13.45 8.00 9.19
C GLY A 194 -12.25 7.97 10.12
N LYS A 195 -11.31 8.90 9.97
CA LYS A 195 -10.15 9.05 10.85
C LYS A 195 -10.56 9.28 12.31
N GLU A 196 -11.51 10.17 12.57
CA GLU A 196 -12.04 10.38 13.91
C GLU A 196 -12.68 9.13 14.49
N TRP A 197 -13.41 8.38 13.67
CA TRP A 197 -13.97 7.10 14.08
C TRP A 197 -12.87 6.09 14.44
N PHE A 198 -11.79 5.97 13.63
CA PHE A 198 -10.65 5.09 13.96
C PHE A 198 -9.99 5.47 15.27
N ILE A 199 -9.75 6.77 15.50
CA ILE A 199 -9.15 7.26 16.75
C ILE A 199 -10.01 6.88 17.96
N ARG A 200 -11.34 7.08 17.88
CA ARG A 200 -12.23 6.87 19.02
C ARG A 200 -12.61 5.41 19.25
N LYS A 201 -12.67 4.60 18.19
CA LYS A 201 -13.27 3.26 18.22
C LYS A 201 -12.28 2.14 18.00
N GLU A 202 -11.24 2.33 17.20
CA GLU A 202 -10.32 1.25 16.83
C GLU A 202 -8.97 1.38 17.55
N LEU A 203 -8.44 2.60 17.68
CA LEU A 203 -7.14 2.84 18.30
C LEU A 203 -7.04 2.30 19.74
N PRO A 204 -8.06 2.46 20.63
CA PRO A 204 -8.01 1.88 21.99
C PRO A 204 -7.99 0.34 21.99
N HIS A 205 -8.42 -0.29 20.90
CA HIS A 205 -8.46 -1.73 20.71
C HIS A 205 -7.31 -2.25 19.83
N ALA A 206 -6.42 -1.37 19.38
CA ALA A 206 -5.21 -1.77 18.68
C ALA A 206 -4.26 -2.50 19.65
N ARG A 207 -3.55 -3.52 19.14
CA ARG A 207 -2.83 -4.53 19.92
C ARG A 207 -1.58 -4.93 19.14
N PRO A 208 -0.52 -5.43 19.81
CA PRO A 208 0.70 -5.84 19.14
C PRO A 208 0.48 -6.83 17.97
N ARG A 209 -0.50 -7.74 18.09
CA ARG A 209 -0.87 -8.65 16.98
C ARG A 209 -1.20 -7.95 15.66
N HIS A 210 -1.70 -6.70 15.71
CA HIS A 210 -2.04 -5.94 14.50
C HIS A 210 -0.80 -5.42 13.76
N LEU A 211 0.38 -5.50 14.37
CA LEU A 211 1.66 -5.17 13.74
C LEU A 211 2.13 -6.28 12.80
N SER A 212 1.67 -7.52 13.01
CA SER A 212 1.97 -8.64 12.13
C SER A 212 1.32 -8.45 10.76
N ASP A 213 2.06 -8.74 9.72
CA ASP A 213 1.54 -8.89 8.37
C ASP A 213 2.32 -9.93 7.59
N ARG A 214 1.64 -10.56 6.64
CA ARG A 214 2.26 -11.53 5.73
C ARG A 214 2.07 -11.11 4.29
N VAL A 215 3.00 -11.51 3.43
CA VAL A 215 2.88 -11.31 1.99
C VAL A 215 2.47 -12.62 1.34
N VAL A 216 1.30 -12.61 0.69
CA VAL A 216 0.71 -13.78 0.05
C VAL A 216 0.84 -13.64 -1.47
N PHE A 217 1.63 -14.54 -2.05
CA PHE A 217 1.80 -14.68 -3.50
C PHE A 217 0.97 -15.86 -3.99
N SER A 218 0.08 -15.64 -4.98
CA SER A 218 -0.58 -16.77 -5.65
C SER A 218 0.44 -17.54 -6.49
N LYS A 219 0.28 -18.86 -6.63
CA LYS A 219 1.20 -19.70 -7.44
C LYS A 219 1.20 -19.29 -8.91
N GLU A 220 0.07 -18.75 -9.37
CA GLU A 220 -0.16 -18.21 -10.70
C GLU A 220 0.45 -16.81 -10.84
N ALA A 221 0.57 -16.07 -9.74
CA ALA A 221 1.10 -14.72 -9.71
C ALA A 221 2.62 -14.66 -9.73
N SER A 222 3.29 -15.58 -9.04
CA SER A 222 4.74 -15.50 -8.89
C SER A 222 5.43 -16.83 -8.58
N ARG A 223 6.63 -17.02 -9.17
CA ARG A 223 7.64 -18.01 -8.71
C ARG A 223 8.63 -17.40 -7.70
N TYR A 224 8.43 -16.14 -7.33
CA TYR A 224 9.29 -15.42 -6.41
C TYR A 224 9.29 -16.06 -5.02
N THR A 225 10.49 -16.30 -4.50
CA THR A 225 10.70 -16.70 -3.11
C THR A 225 11.19 -15.47 -2.35
N PRO A 226 10.46 -14.97 -1.34
CA PRO A 226 10.88 -13.84 -0.50
C PRO A 226 12.30 -14.01 0.06
N ARG A 227 12.98 -12.89 0.32
CA ARG A 227 14.39 -12.92 0.79
C ARG A 227 14.57 -13.77 2.04
N TRP A 228 13.67 -13.65 3.02
CA TRP A 228 13.72 -14.45 4.23
C TRP A 228 13.60 -15.95 3.94
N GLN A 229 12.65 -16.34 3.09
CA GLN A 229 12.44 -17.72 2.68
C GLN A 229 13.62 -18.28 1.87
N ARG A 230 14.24 -17.47 1.00
CA ARG A 230 15.47 -17.85 0.26
C ARG A 230 16.67 -18.08 1.16
N LEU A 231 16.76 -17.33 2.25
CA LEU A 231 17.88 -17.38 3.19
C LEU A 231 17.63 -18.36 4.34
N GLY A 232 16.52 -19.10 4.34
CA GLY A 232 16.12 -19.96 5.46
C GLY A 232 15.92 -19.18 6.77
N LEU A 233 15.70 -17.86 6.67
CA LEU A 233 15.42 -17.02 7.81
C LEU A 233 13.95 -17.20 8.21
N PRO A 234 13.63 -17.05 9.52
CA PRO A 234 12.24 -16.93 9.93
C PRO A 234 11.55 -15.85 9.10
N GLU A 235 10.28 -16.06 8.77
CA GLU A 235 9.44 -15.02 8.18
C GLU A 235 9.62 -13.76 9.04
N PRO A 236 9.88 -12.58 8.46
CA PRO A 236 10.16 -11.38 9.22
C PRO A 236 8.91 -11.08 10.04
N ASP A 237 8.96 -11.49 11.30
CA ASP A 237 8.04 -11.02 12.29
C ASP A 237 8.16 -9.48 12.29
N GLY A 238 7.05 -8.78 12.05
CA GLY A 238 6.92 -7.45 12.62
C GLY A 238 7.38 -7.54 14.09
N PRO A 239 8.15 -6.56 14.58
CA PRO A 239 9.12 -6.75 15.66
C PRO A 239 8.58 -7.62 16.80
N ALA A 240 9.43 -8.56 17.21
CA ALA A 240 9.20 -9.61 18.19
C ALA A 240 8.25 -9.20 19.32
N SER A 241 7.26 -10.06 19.53
CA SER A 241 6.51 -10.16 20.77
C SER A 241 7.44 -10.60 21.89
N ASP A 242 8.23 -9.68 22.44
CA ASP A 242 8.94 -9.93 23.69
C ASP A 242 7.95 -9.72 24.84
N GLY A 243 7.09 -10.71 24.99
CA GLY A 243 6.45 -10.98 26.27
C GLY A 243 7.51 -11.49 27.24
N THR A 244 8.22 -10.59 27.93
CA THR A 244 8.83 -10.84 29.25
C THR A 244 9.17 -9.52 29.96
N GLY A 245 8.73 -9.40 31.22
CA GLY A 245 9.00 -8.29 32.16
C GLY A 245 8.06 -7.10 31.92
N TRP A 246 7.22 -6.67 32.85
CA TRP A 246 7.54 -6.29 34.23
C TRP A 246 6.44 -6.71 35.20
N THR A 247 6.83 -7.49 36.21
CA THR A 247 6.17 -7.51 37.52
C THR A 247 6.76 -6.40 38.38
N SER A 248 5.91 -5.50 38.88
CA SER A 248 5.97 -4.67 40.10
C SER A 248 5.28 -3.35 39.81
#